data_AF-A0A925PF02-F1
#
_entry.id   AF-A0A925PF02-F1
#
_cell.length_a   1.000
_cell.length_b   1.000
_cell.length_c   1.000
_cell.angle_alpha   90.00
_cell.angle_beta   90.00
_cell.angle_gamma   90.00
#
_symmetry.space_group_name_H-M   'P 1'
#
loop_
_entity.id
_entity.type
_entity.pdbx_description
1 polymer ?
#
loop_
_entity_poly.entity_id
_entity_poly.type
_entity_poly.pdbx_seq_one_letter_code
_entity_poly.pdbx_strand_id
1 'polypeptide(L)'
;MIRRLVTCIAILLLSFLPTAFTASSDNTTNTLDSTSLSNQQAAAGFLESILRDTHDYGNQLAAISQADAIKVQSMLEILGYHCGGVDGIIGPNTKRAIKAFQKDRGVVQVSANAEKNSAYSEIRINIPEFILSLIEKGKVSRQFDIAVGTSYEQTPTGTFHLFSKIENPTWFPGSNFFDQSPVPPGPDNPLGTRWMEFTQNYGIHGTNKDWDISYPVSGGCIRMHDVEARQLYEMVGIGTPVVIVYETMKIIEKSDGLYLKVFPDIYRKKTSTQENFLQLFEPFAAAGYKILPNPTDFLKEVDEISETKIAVKSNIAPIGKVKKE
;
A
#
# COMPACT_ATOMS: atom_id res chain seq x y z
N MET A 1 -41.53 -18.74 -10.08
CA MET A 1 -40.97 -19.94 -9.41
C MET A 1 -39.94 -19.52 -8.34
N ILE A 2 -40.32 -18.57 -7.47
CA ILE A 2 -39.52 -18.04 -6.35
C ILE A 2 -40.47 -17.97 -5.15
N ARG A 3 -40.81 -19.13 -4.62
CA ARG A 3 -41.55 -19.33 -3.37
C ARG A 3 -41.22 -20.75 -2.94
N ARG A 4 -40.25 -20.89 -2.02
CA ARG A 4 -39.84 -22.06 -1.22
C ARG A 4 -38.31 -22.10 -1.08
N LEU A 5 -37.75 -21.14 -0.36
CA LEU A 5 -36.45 -21.31 0.31
C LEU A 5 -36.37 -20.41 1.56
N VAL A 6 -37.48 -20.30 2.29
CA VAL A 6 -37.55 -19.62 3.59
C VAL A 6 -38.17 -20.62 4.57
N THR A 7 -37.49 -21.73 4.86
CA THR A 7 -37.87 -22.64 5.98
C THR A 7 -36.82 -23.66 6.48
N CYS A 8 -35.52 -23.60 6.14
CA CYS A 8 -34.58 -24.65 6.59
C CYS A 8 -33.23 -24.22 7.19
N ILE A 9 -33.02 -22.96 7.58
CA ILE A 9 -31.79 -22.57 8.30
C ILE A 9 -32.15 -21.96 9.66
N ALA A 10 -32.80 -22.77 10.49
CA ALA A 10 -33.00 -22.52 11.92
C ALA A 10 -32.72 -23.76 12.79
N ILE A 11 -32.16 -24.84 12.24
CA ILE A 11 -31.91 -26.12 12.95
C ILE A 11 -30.49 -26.66 12.70
N LEU A 12 -29.49 -25.78 12.54
CA LEU A 12 -28.07 -26.17 12.51
C LEU A 12 -27.23 -25.33 13.49
N LEU A 13 -27.84 -24.99 14.64
CA LEU A 13 -27.21 -24.28 15.76
C LEU A 13 -26.96 -25.16 16.99
N LEU A 14 -27.11 -26.48 16.89
CA LEU A 14 -26.74 -27.41 17.96
C LEU A 14 -26.02 -28.62 17.36
N SER A 15 -24.67 -28.63 17.40
CA SER A 15 -23.83 -29.84 17.54
C SER A 15 -22.37 -29.63 17.12
N PHE A 16 -21.65 -28.64 17.64
CA PHE A 16 -20.18 -28.76 17.73
C PHE A 16 -19.69 -27.97 18.96
N LEU A 17 -19.80 -28.59 20.13
CA LEU A 17 -18.94 -28.28 21.27
C LEU A 17 -17.68 -29.15 21.13
N PRO A 18 -16.47 -28.57 21.18
CA PRO A 18 -15.35 -29.23 21.80
C PRO A 18 -15.32 -28.82 23.28
N THR A 19 -15.38 -29.85 24.11
CA THR A 19 -15.16 -29.85 25.55
C THR A 19 -13.74 -29.42 25.92
N ALA A 20 -13.68 -28.64 27.01
CA ALA A 20 -12.60 -28.54 28.01
C ALA A 20 -11.22 -28.01 27.57
N PHE A 21 -10.92 -26.79 27.98
CA PHE A 21 -9.57 -26.42 28.41
C PHE A 21 -9.60 -26.18 29.92
N THR A 22 -8.78 -26.93 30.64
CA THR A 22 -8.63 -26.88 32.10
C THR A 22 -8.07 -25.53 32.54
N ALA A 23 -8.63 -25.01 33.64
CA ALA A 23 -8.16 -23.82 34.32
C ALA A 23 -6.70 -23.94 34.75
N SER A 24 -5.92 -22.89 34.48
CA SER A 24 -4.78 -22.50 35.30
C SER A 24 -4.94 -21.02 35.60
N SER A 25 -4.99 -20.72 36.89
CA SER A 25 -5.18 -19.40 37.47
C SER A 25 -4.03 -18.48 37.11
N ASP A 26 -4.33 -17.31 36.53
CA ASP A 26 -3.82 -16.04 37.02
C ASP A 26 -4.70 -14.89 36.53
N ASN A 27 -5.15 -14.10 37.49
CA ASN A 27 -6.18 -13.08 37.37
C ASN A 27 -5.53 -11.71 37.18
N THR A 28 -5.62 -11.12 35.99
CA THR A 28 -5.64 -9.65 35.81
C THR A 28 -6.43 -9.26 34.56
N THR A 29 -7.67 -8.82 34.79
CA THR A 29 -8.45 -7.84 34.00
C THR A 29 -8.33 -7.88 32.47
N ASN A 30 -9.22 -8.65 31.83
CA ASN A 30 -9.69 -8.35 30.48
C ASN A 30 -11.14 -8.86 30.32
N THR A 31 -12.10 -8.15 30.89
CA THR A 31 -13.50 -8.27 30.49
C THR A 31 -13.70 -7.49 29.19
N LEU A 32 -13.11 -7.99 28.10
CA LEU A 32 -13.59 -7.71 26.76
C LEU A 32 -14.86 -8.55 26.60
N ASP A 33 -15.96 -7.83 26.49
CA ASP A 33 -17.32 -8.27 26.71
C ASP A 33 -17.70 -9.51 25.88
N SER A 34 -18.05 -10.62 26.54
CA SER A 34 -18.44 -11.89 25.88
C SER A 34 -19.64 -11.74 24.93
N THR A 35 -20.47 -10.71 25.16
CA THR A 35 -21.57 -10.28 24.29
C THR A 35 -21.09 -9.63 22.99
N SER A 36 -19.95 -8.94 22.99
CA SER A 36 -19.37 -8.35 21.77
C SER A 36 -18.80 -9.42 20.82
N LEU A 37 -18.13 -10.44 21.37
CA LEU A 37 -17.61 -11.58 20.60
C LEU A 37 -18.73 -12.43 20.01
N SER A 38 -19.81 -12.68 20.76
CA SER A 38 -20.95 -13.45 20.26
C SER A 38 -21.70 -12.69 19.15
N ASN A 39 -21.85 -11.38 19.28
CA ASN A 39 -22.45 -10.52 18.26
C ASN A 39 -21.59 -10.45 16.99
N GLN A 40 -20.26 -10.37 17.10
CA GLN A 40 -19.35 -10.41 15.95
C GLN A 40 -19.36 -11.78 15.24
N GLN A 41 -19.43 -12.88 15.98
CA GLN A 41 -19.53 -14.22 15.40
C GLN A 41 -20.86 -14.44 14.68
N ALA A 42 -21.97 -14.00 15.28
CA ALA A 42 -23.29 -14.04 14.65
C ALA A 42 -23.35 -13.17 13.38
N ALA A 43 -22.77 -11.97 13.44
CA ALA A 43 -22.71 -11.06 12.30
C ALA A 43 -21.90 -11.68 11.14
N ALA A 44 -20.76 -12.27 11.44
CA ALA A 44 -19.96 -12.94 10.43
C ALA A 44 -20.70 -14.12 9.78
N GLY A 45 -21.35 -14.98 10.58
CA GLY A 45 -22.07 -16.15 10.06
C GLY A 45 -23.22 -15.79 9.09
N PHE A 46 -23.93 -14.69 9.35
CA PHE A 46 -24.99 -14.22 8.45
C PHE A 46 -24.43 -13.59 7.17
N LEU A 47 -23.35 -12.80 7.25
CA LEU A 47 -22.68 -12.26 6.06
C LEU A 47 -22.15 -13.38 5.16
N GLU A 48 -21.53 -14.41 5.73
CA GLU A 48 -21.09 -15.61 5.00
C GLU A 48 -22.25 -16.30 4.29
N SER A 49 -23.43 -16.35 4.91
CA SER A 49 -24.62 -16.95 4.29
C SER A 49 -25.16 -16.15 3.09
N ILE A 50 -24.95 -14.83 3.08
CA ILE A 50 -25.38 -13.92 1.99
C ILE A 50 -24.35 -13.85 0.87
N LEU A 51 -23.07 -13.93 1.20
CA LEU A 51 -21.96 -13.65 0.27
C LEU A 51 -21.34 -14.90 -0.37
N ARG A 52 -21.82 -16.10 -0.01
CA ARG A 52 -21.24 -17.42 -0.36
C ARG A 52 -21.10 -17.73 -1.85
N ASP A 53 -21.97 -17.19 -2.71
CA ASP A 53 -22.08 -17.61 -4.12
C ASP A 53 -21.68 -16.54 -5.15
N THR A 54 -21.09 -15.42 -4.72
CA THR A 54 -20.86 -14.26 -5.61
C THR A 54 -19.51 -14.30 -6.34
N HIS A 55 -19.44 -15.02 -7.47
CA HIS A 55 -18.30 -14.95 -8.41
C HIS A 55 -18.33 -13.70 -9.32
N ASP A 56 -19.44 -12.96 -9.33
CA ASP A 56 -19.64 -11.73 -10.11
C ASP A 56 -20.07 -10.59 -9.17
N TYR A 57 -19.07 -9.87 -8.66
CA TYR A 57 -19.18 -8.85 -7.60
C TYR A 57 -20.05 -7.64 -7.99
N GLY A 58 -20.31 -7.42 -9.27
CA GLY A 58 -21.08 -6.27 -9.76
C GLY A 58 -22.56 -6.56 -9.97
N ASN A 59 -22.90 -7.77 -10.43
CA ASN A 59 -24.20 -8.03 -11.03
C ASN A 59 -25.26 -8.61 -10.07
N GLN A 60 -24.87 -9.27 -8.97
CA GLN A 60 -25.85 -9.83 -8.01
C GLN A 60 -26.14 -8.94 -6.80
N LEU A 61 -25.24 -8.02 -6.43
CA LEU A 61 -25.48 -7.04 -5.35
C LEU A 61 -26.44 -5.91 -5.77
N ALA A 62 -26.72 -5.76 -7.06
CA ALA A 62 -27.76 -4.85 -7.56
C ALA A 62 -29.20 -5.38 -7.32
N ALA A 63 -29.35 -6.64 -6.89
CA ALA A 63 -30.64 -7.31 -6.71
C ALA A 63 -31.05 -7.52 -5.24
N ILE A 64 -30.23 -7.09 -4.27
CA ILE A 64 -30.59 -7.18 -2.84
C ILE A 64 -31.54 -6.04 -2.46
N SER A 65 -32.46 -6.30 -1.54
CA SER A 65 -33.36 -5.24 -1.06
C SER A 65 -32.56 -4.17 -0.29
N GLN A 66 -33.03 -2.93 -0.28
CA GLN A 66 -32.41 -1.85 0.52
C GLN A 66 -32.31 -2.24 2.01
N ALA A 67 -33.29 -2.97 2.53
CA ALA A 67 -33.29 -3.46 3.90
C ALA A 67 -32.17 -4.49 4.14
N ASP A 68 -31.84 -5.33 3.16
CA ASP A 68 -30.74 -6.29 3.27
C ASP A 68 -29.38 -5.62 3.04
N ALA A 69 -29.31 -4.60 2.18
CA ALA A 69 -28.12 -3.76 2.03
C ALA A 69 -27.77 -3.02 3.34
N ILE A 70 -28.76 -2.47 4.05
CA ILE A 70 -28.57 -1.86 5.38
C ILE A 70 -28.02 -2.85 6.40
N LYS A 71 -28.50 -4.10 6.39
CA LYS A 71 -27.99 -5.16 7.27
C LYS A 71 -26.54 -5.48 6.94
N VAL A 72 -26.22 -5.68 5.66
CA VAL A 72 -24.85 -5.95 5.22
C VAL A 72 -23.90 -4.82 5.64
N GLN A 73 -24.26 -3.56 5.38
CA GLN A 73 -23.46 -2.40 5.79
C GLN A 73 -23.29 -2.31 7.31
N SER A 74 -24.38 -2.44 8.08
CA SER A 74 -24.34 -2.43 9.55
C SER A 74 -23.41 -3.51 10.10
N MET A 75 -23.45 -4.69 9.52
CA MET A 75 -22.66 -5.82 9.98
C MET A 75 -21.19 -5.70 9.62
N LEU A 76 -20.90 -5.17 8.43
CA LEU A 76 -19.53 -4.82 8.05
C LEU A 76 -18.96 -3.75 9.00
N GLU A 77 -19.73 -2.72 9.34
CA GLU A 77 -19.31 -1.70 10.32
C GLU A 77 -19.05 -2.29 11.72
N ILE A 78 -19.94 -3.17 12.22
CA ILE A 78 -19.75 -3.89 13.51
C ILE A 78 -18.46 -4.73 13.50
N LEU A 79 -18.10 -5.26 12.33
CA LEU A 79 -16.91 -6.09 12.12
C LEU A 79 -15.65 -5.26 11.79
N GLY A 80 -15.75 -3.92 11.77
CA GLY A 80 -14.64 -3.01 11.51
C GLY A 80 -14.35 -2.74 10.02
N TYR A 81 -15.25 -3.14 9.11
CA TYR A 81 -15.15 -2.91 7.68
C TYR A 81 -16.03 -1.72 7.26
N HIS A 82 -15.42 -0.54 7.18
CA HIS A 82 -16.14 0.71 6.99
C HIS A 82 -16.76 0.85 5.60
N CYS A 83 -18.08 1.03 5.58
CA CYS A 83 -18.92 1.16 4.39
C CYS A 83 -19.13 2.61 3.96
N GLY A 84 -18.65 3.59 4.73
CA GLY A 84 -18.85 5.02 4.46
C GLY A 84 -20.27 5.52 4.73
N GLY A 85 -21.05 4.74 5.50
CA GLY A 85 -22.46 5.00 5.81
C GLY A 85 -23.32 3.73 5.74
N VAL A 86 -24.42 3.72 6.50
CA VAL A 86 -25.46 2.68 6.46
C VAL A 86 -26.72 3.29 5.87
N ASP A 87 -26.82 3.27 4.55
CA ASP A 87 -27.87 3.95 3.76
C ASP A 87 -28.69 2.99 2.89
N GLY A 88 -28.29 1.71 2.85
CA GLY A 88 -28.90 0.68 2.02
C GLY A 88 -28.54 0.77 0.54
N ILE A 89 -27.56 1.61 0.18
CA ILE A 89 -27.06 1.76 -1.18
C ILE A 89 -25.71 1.04 -1.25
N ILE A 90 -25.62 -0.01 -2.08
CA ILE A 90 -24.35 -0.73 -2.28
C ILE A 90 -23.41 0.10 -3.18
N GLY A 91 -22.81 1.12 -2.57
CA GLY A 91 -21.82 2.00 -3.18
C GLY A 91 -20.41 1.41 -3.18
N PRO A 92 -19.43 2.12 -3.76
CA PRO A 92 -18.04 1.67 -3.84
C PRO A 92 -17.41 1.32 -2.48
N ASN A 93 -17.73 2.08 -1.42
CA ASN A 93 -17.22 1.82 -0.07
C ASN A 93 -17.81 0.54 0.53
N THR A 94 -19.11 0.30 0.36
CA THR A 94 -19.73 -0.98 0.77
C THR A 94 -19.12 -2.15 -0.02
N LYS A 95 -18.88 -2.00 -1.32
CA LYS A 95 -18.20 -3.03 -2.13
C LYS A 95 -16.76 -3.28 -1.66
N ARG A 96 -16.03 -2.23 -1.27
CA ARG A 96 -14.69 -2.33 -0.66
C ARG A 96 -14.73 -3.09 0.67
N ALA A 97 -15.67 -2.73 1.55
CA ALA A 97 -15.86 -3.38 2.84
C ALA A 97 -16.22 -4.87 2.70
N ILE A 98 -17.11 -5.21 1.77
CA ILE A 98 -17.45 -6.61 1.43
C ILE A 98 -16.20 -7.37 0.97
N LYS A 99 -15.40 -6.78 0.07
CA LYS A 99 -14.19 -7.42 -0.46
C LYS A 99 -13.13 -7.64 0.62
N ALA A 100 -12.95 -6.67 1.52
CA ALA A 100 -12.03 -6.79 2.65
C ALA A 100 -12.49 -7.89 3.61
N PHE A 101 -13.78 -7.93 3.97
CA PHE A 101 -14.36 -8.96 4.81
C PHE A 101 -14.19 -10.38 4.21
N GLN A 102 -14.51 -10.55 2.92
CA GLN A 102 -14.37 -11.84 2.23
C GLN A 102 -12.90 -12.31 2.12
N LYS A 103 -11.96 -11.37 1.94
CA LYS A 103 -10.52 -11.67 1.91
C LYS A 103 -10.04 -12.18 3.27
N ASP A 104 -10.38 -11.49 4.35
CA ASP A 104 -9.93 -11.83 5.70
C ASP A 104 -10.52 -13.15 6.23
N ARG A 105 -11.62 -13.61 5.63
CA ARG A 105 -12.26 -14.91 5.90
C ARG A 105 -11.81 -16.04 4.98
N GLY A 106 -10.93 -15.77 4.02
CA GLY A 106 -10.42 -16.79 3.09
C GLY A 106 -11.46 -17.29 2.07
N VAL A 107 -12.54 -16.54 1.85
CA VAL A 107 -13.67 -16.92 0.97
C VAL A 107 -13.42 -16.55 -0.50
N VAL A 108 -12.31 -15.84 -0.80
CA VAL A 108 -11.91 -15.57 -2.18
C VAL A 108 -10.91 -16.62 -2.64
N GLN A 109 -11.39 -17.63 -3.39
CA GLN A 109 -10.61 -18.09 -4.53
C GLN A 109 -10.46 -16.88 -5.43
N VAL A 110 -9.23 -16.37 -5.55
CA VAL A 110 -8.86 -15.36 -6.53
C VAL A 110 -9.32 -15.91 -7.88
N SER A 111 -10.41 -15.39 -8.42
CA SER A 111 -10.86 -15.79 -9.74
C SER A 111 -9.74 -15.42 -10.70
N ALA A 112 -9.12 -16.45 -11.27
CA ALA A 112 -7.90 -16.43 -12.07
C ALA A 112 -8.04 -15.68 -13.42
N ASN A 113 -8.97 -14.73 -13.54
CA ASN A 113 -9.30 -14.04 -14.78
C ASN A 113 -9.04 -12.52 -14.73
N ALA A 114 -8.20 -12.05 -13.81
CA ALA A 114 -7.59 -10.71 -13.88
C ALA A 114 -6.06 -10.77 -13.97
N GLU A 115 -5.50 -11.86 -14.52
CA GLU A 115 -4.10 -11.86 -14.94
C GLU A 115 -3.98 -11.25 -16.34
N LYS A 116 -4.01 -9.92 -16.41
CA LYS A 116 -3.09 -9.29 -17.38
C LYS A 116 -1.71 -9.49 -16.78
N ASN A 117 -0.91 -10.33 -17.44
CA ASN A 117 0.55 -10.43 -17.29
C ASN A 117 1.14 -9.00 -17.22
N SER A 118 1.22 -8.44 -16.02
CA SER A 118 1.97 -7.21 -15.80
C SER A 118 3.42 -7.57 -16.07
N ALA A 119 4.00 -7.00 -17.12
CA ALA A 119 5.44 -7.16 -17.39
C ALA A 119 6.28 -6.71 -16.18
N TYR A 120 5.73 -5.83 -15.34
CA TYR A 120 6.36 -5.29 -14.15
C TYR A 120 6.08 -6.15 -12.93
N SER A 121 7.15 -6.42 -12.18
CA SER A 121 7.13 -7.27 -10.99
C SER A 121 6.90 -6.49 -9.69
N GLU A 122 7.15 -5.17 -9.67
CA GLU A 122 7.07 -4.36 -8.44
C GLU A 122 6.94 -2.87 -8.78
N ILE A 123 6.12 -2.16 -8.00
CA ILE A 123 6.18 -0.71 -7.83
C ILE A 123 7.06 -0.45 -6.60
N ARG A 124 8.15 0.29 -6.77
CA ARG A 124 9.03 0.71 -5.66
C ARG A 124 8.98 2.21 -5.48
N ILE A 125 8.73 2.67 -4.28
CA ILE A 125 8.68 4.09 -3.94
C ILE A 125 9.76 4.39 -2.91
N ASN A 126 10.60 5.37 -3.17
CA ASN A 126 11.49 5.95 -2.16
C ASN A 126 11.00 7.34 -1.77
N ILE A 127 10.52 7.47 -0.53
CA ILE A 127 9.83 8.67 -0.05
C ILE A 127 10.72 9.93 -0.13
N PRO A 128 11.94 9.97 0.47
CA PRO A 128 12.83 11.13 0.39
C PRO A 128 13.29 11.50 -1.03
N GLU A 129 13.24 10.56 -1.97
CA GLU A 129 13.60 10.82 -3.36
C GLU A 129 12.42 11.36 -4.19
N PHE A 130 11.18 11.28 -3.69
CA PHE A 130 9.97 11.62 -4.44
C PHE A 130 9.84 10.87 -5.77
N ILE A 131 10.30 9.62 -5.81
CA ILE A 131 10.27 8.78 -7.01
C ILE A 131 9.50 7.49 -6.78
N LEU A 132 8.61 7.20 -7.72
CA LEU A 132 8.02 5.89 -7.95
C LEU A 132 8.75 5.23 -9.14
N SER A 133 9.34 4.06 -8.91
CA SER A 133 10.02 3.25 -9.91
C SER A 133 9.20 2.00 -10.24
N LEU A 134 9.00 1.73 -11.53
CA LEU A 134 8.51 0.43 -12.01
C LEU A 134 9.68 -0.52 -12.23
N ILE A 135 9.64 -1.67 -11.55
CA ILE A 135 10.67 -2.70 -11.65
C ILE A 135 10.20 -3.80 -12.59
N GLU A 136 11.03 -4.13 -13.57
CA GLU A 136 10.85 -5.24 -14.51
C GLU A 136 12.08 -6.14 -14.45
N LYS A 137 11.88 -7.42 -14.13
CA LYS A 137 12.97 -8.43 -14.06
C LYS A 137 14.15 -7.97 -13.20
N GLY A 138 13.85 -7.33 -12.06
CA GLY A 138 14.83 -6.83 -11.10
C GLY A 138 15.55 -5.54 -11.52
N LYS A 139 15.13 -4.89 -12.62
CA LYS A 139 15.70 -3.62 -13.08
C LYS A 139 14.66 -2.52 -13.10
N VAL A 140 15.09 -1.29 -12.82
CA VAL A 140 14.24 -0.10 -13.01
C VAL A 140 13.96 0.06 -14.50
N SER A 141 12.68 0.01 -14.87
CA SER A 141 12.21 0.16 -16.26
C SER A 141 11.68 1.57 -16.51
N ARG A 142 10.96 2.15 -15.55
CA ARG A 142 10.49 3.54 -15.59
C ARG A 142 10.51 4.19 -14.22
N GLN A 143 10.56 5.51 -14.20
CA GLN A 143 10.46 6.33 -13.00
C GLN A 143 9.46 7.46 -13.23
N PHE A 144 8.78 7.87 -12.17
CA PHE A 144 7.81 8.95 -12.14
C PHE A 144 8.05 9.81 -10.92
N ASP A 145 7.96 11.12 -11.10
CA ASP A 145 7.96 12.07 -10.00
C ASP A 145 6.63 11.98 -9.25
N ILE A 146 6.68 12.01 -7.92
CA ILE A 146 5.51 11.84 -7.06
C ILE A 146 5.46 12.89 -5.96
N ALA A 147 4.26 13.18 -5.46
CA ALA A 147 4.08 13.80 -4.15
C ALA A 147 3.78 12.72 -3.11
N VAL A 148 4.25 12.94 -1.88
CA VAL A 148 4.10 12.01 -0.75
C VAL A 148 3.41 12.71 0.42
N GLY A 149 3.25 11.98 1.52
CA GLY A 149 2.72 12.51 2.78
C GLY A 149 3.51 13.68 3.34
N THR A 150 2.85 14.51 4.13
CA THR A 150 3.53 15.49 4.98
C THR A 150 4.27 14.80 6.13
N SER A 151 5.09 15.52 6.88
CA SER A 151 5.71 15.00 8.11
C SER A 151 4.69 14.61 9.20
N TYR A 152 3.47 15.16 9.14
CA TYR A 152 2.38 14.90 10.08
C TYR A 152 1.47 13.75 9.62
N GLU A 153 1.28 13.61 8.30
CA GLU A 153 0.48 12.57 7.66
C GLU A 153 1.39 11.74 6.74
N GLN A 154 2.32 11.00 7.37
CA GLN A 154 3.39 10.30 6.65
C GLN A 154 2.83 9.18 5.76
N THR A 155 3.37 9.09 4.55
CA THR A 155 3.17 7.90 3.71
C THR A 155 3.68 6.66 4.45
N PRO A 156 2.86 5.58 4.53
CA PRO A 156 3.26 4.37 5.24
C PRO A 156 4.39 3.64 4.50
N THR A 157 5.42 3.25 5.23
CA THR A 157 6.51 2.40 4.72
C THR A 157 6.15 0.92 4.90
N GLY A 158 6.59 0.06 3.97
CA GLY A 158 6.36 -1.37 4.04
C GLY A 158 6.17 -2.01 2.67
N THR A 159 5.80 -3.29 2.69
CA THR A 159 5.44 -4.06 1.49
C THR A 159 3.94 -4.26 1.45
N PHE A 160 3.32 -3.73 0.40
CA PHE A 160 1.89 -3.79 0.15
C PHE A 160 1.61 -4.43 -1.21
N HIS A 161 0.33 -4.55 -1.56
CA HIS A 161 -0.10 -5.01 -2.88
C HIS A 161 -1.29 -4.18 -3.34
N LEU A 162 -1.35 -3.86 -4.63
CA LEU A 162 -2.55 -3.25 -5.21
C LEU A 162 -3.74 -4.20 -5.02
N PHE A 163 -4.82 -3.75 -4.39
CA PHE A 163 -6.02 -4.57 -4.21
C PHE A 163 -7.29 -3.94 -4.78
N SER A 164 -7.23 -2.67 -5.16
CA SER A 164 -8.32 -1.97 -5.84
C SER A 164 -7.80 -1.00 -6.89
N LYS A 165 -8.55 -0.87 -7.98
CA LYS A 165 -8.25 0.02 -9.10
C LYS A 165 -9.57 0.63 -9.58
N ILE A 166 -9.64 1.96 -9.68
CA ILE A 166 -10.84 2.68 -10.09
C ILE A 166 -10.45 3.72 -11.14
N GLU A 167 -11.12 3.68 -12.29
CA GLU A 167 -11.09 4.76 -13.27
C GLU A 167 -12.11 5.82 -12.91
N ASN A 168 -11.73 7.09 -13.08
CA ASN A 168 -12.57 8.25 -12.80
C ASN A 168 -13.25 8.12 -11.42
N PRO A 169 -12.45 8.08 -10.32
CA PRO A 169 -13.00 7.92 -8.98
C PRO A 169 -13.76 9.16 -8.54
N THR A 170 -14.85 8.99 -7.79
CA THR A 170 -15.40 10.07 -6.95
C THR A 170 -14.52 10.22 -5.72
N TRP A 171 -14.12 11.45 -5.40
CA TRP A 171 -13.43 11.73 -4.14
C TRP A 171 -14.43 12.00 -3.03
N PHE A 172 -14.23 11.37 -1.87
CA PHE A 172 -15.01 11.58 -0.67
C PHE A 172 -14.10 12.24 0.37
N PRO A 173 -14.31 13.52 0.70
CA PRO A 173 -13.49 14.20 1.70
C PRO A 173 -13.64 13.53 3.07
N GLY A 174 -12.53 13.46 3.82
CA GLY A 174 -12.54 12.95 5.19
C GLY A 174 -13.12 13.95 6.19
N SER A 175 -13.26 13.53 7.45
CA SER A 175 -13.83 14.35 8.53
C SER A 175 -13.09 15.67 8.81
N ASN A 176 -11.84 15.78 8.36
CA ASN A 176 -11.01 16.97 8.55
C ASN A 176 -11.36 18.12 7.58
N PHE A 177 -12.19 17.87 6.58
CA PHE A 177 -12.64 18.88 5.62
C PHE A 177 -13.92 19.56 6.11
N PHE A 178 -13.99 20.89 5.95
CA PHE A 178 -15.18 21.68 6.26
C PHE A 178 -16.36 21.31 5.35
N ASP A 179 -16.10 21.22 4.05
CA ASP A 179 -17.03 20.68 3.08
C ASP A 179 -16.70 19.19 2.83
N GLN A 180 -17.65 18.32 3.14
CA GLN A 180 -17.54 16.86 2.97
C GLN A 180 -18.37 16.37 1.78
N SER A 181 -18.84 17.29 0.93
CA SER A 181 -19.56 16.96 -0.29
C SER A 181 -18.67 16.10 -1.20
N PRO A 182 -19.17 14.97 -1.73
CA PRO A 182 -18.43 14.17 -2.68
C PRO A 182 -18.09 14.99 -3.92
N VAL A 183 -16.83 14.92 -4.37
CA VAL A 183 -16.40 15.56 -5.62
C VAL A 183 -16.41 14.50 -6.72
N PRO A 184 -17.35 14.59 -7.69
CA PRO A 184 -17.44 13.61 -8.77
C PRO A 184 -16.20 13.69 -9.70
N PRO A 185 -16.06 12.76 -10.65
CA PRO A 185 -14.99 12.82 -11.63
C PRO A 185 -15.03 14.11 -12.45
N GLY A 186 -13.88 14.73 -12.65
CA GLY A 186 -13.76 15.99 -13.38
C GLY A 186 -12.47 16.73 -13.03
N PRO A 187 -12.24 17.91 -13.63
CA PRO A 187 -11.02 18.71 -13.40
C PRO A 187 -10.79 19.11 -11.94
N ASP A 188 -11.87 19.25 -11.16
CA ASP A 188 -11.79 19.67 -9.76
C ASP A 188 -11.55 18.49 -8.79
N ASN A 189 -11.53 17.26 -9.29
CA ASN A 189 -11.34 16.07 -8.45
C ASN A 189 -9.86 15.92 -8.05
N PRO A 190 -9.53 15.94 -6.75
CA PRO A 190 -8.14 15.89 -6.29
C PRO A 190 -7.48 14.52 -6.46
N LEU A 191 -8.25 13.47 -6.74
CA LEU A 191 -7.73 12.14 -7.07
C LEU A 191 -7.33 12.00 -8.54
N GLY A 192 -7.64 13.00 -9.37
CA GLY A 192 -7.51 12.90 -10.82
C GLY A 192 -8.40 11.80 -11.39
N THR A 193 -7.91 11.12 -12.42
CA THR A 193 -8.66 10.16 -13.23
C THR A 193 -8.37 8.71 -12.88
N ARG A 194 -7.41 8.41 -12.00
CA ARG A 194 -7.01 7.05 -11.62
C ARG A 194 -6.77 6.93 -10.13
N TRP A 195 -7.30 5.87 -9.54
CA TRP A 195 -7.05 5.46 -8.16
C TRP A 195 -6.56 4.01 -8.13
N MET A 196 -5.46 3.76 -7.43
CA MET A 196 -4.84 2.45 -7.24
C MET A 196 -4.54 2.24 -5.75
N GLU A 197 -5.41 1.49 -5.06
CA GLU A 197 -5.37 1.30 -3.60
C GLU A 197 -4.40 0.19 -3.21
N PHE A 198 -3.52 0.46 -2.24
CA PHE A 198 -2.54 -0.52 -1.73
C PHE A 198 -2.66 -0.79 -0.22
N THR A 199 -3.32 0.08 0.55
CA THR A 199 -3.75 -0.21 1.93
C THR A 199 -5.11 0.44 2.23
N GLN A 200 -5.76 0.07 3.33
CA GLN A 200 -7.00 0.71 3.77
C GLN A 200 -6.72 2.20 3.99
N ASN A 201 -7.29 3.05 3.11
CA ASN A 201 -7.18 4.52 3.09
C ASN A 201 -5.98 5.14 2.36
N TYR A 202 -5.05 4.36 1.80
CA TYR A 202 -3.97 4.92 0.97
C TYR A 202 -3.90 4.29 -0.42
N GLY A 203 -3.63 5.14 -1.39
CA GLY A 203 -3.53 4.77 -2.79
C GLY A 203 -2.52 5.62 -3.55
N ILE A 204 -2.20 5.15 -4.75
CA ILE A 204 -1.49 5.88 -5.79
C ILE A 204 -2.56 6.46 -6.70
N HIS A 205 -2.52 7.76 -6.96
CA HIS A 205 -3.55 8.43 -7.74
C HIS A 205 -3.02 9.64 -8.52
N GLY A 206 -3.79 10.11 -9.50
CA GLY A 206 -3.51 11.35 -10.21
C GLY A 206 -3.73 12.58 -9.34
N THR A 207 -3.57 13.79 -9.86
CA THR A 207 -3.94 14.99 -9.11
C THR A 207 -4.42 16.08 -10.05
N ASN A 208 -5.23 17.01 -9.53
CA ASN A 208 -5.55 18.26 -10.21
C ASN A 208 -4.61 19.42 -9.84
N LYS A 209 -3.57 19.14 -9.04
CA LYS A 209 -2.55 20.09 -8.62
C LYS A 209 -1.17 19.60 -9.06
N ASP A 210 -0.89 19.63 -10.36
CA ASP A 210 0.37 19.13 -10.90
C ASP A 210 1.61 19.83 -10.30
N TRP A 211 1.48 21.07 -9.80
CA TRP A 211 2.56 21.80 -9.14
C TRP A 211 2.92 21.27 -7.75
N ASP A 212 2.12 20.37 -7.17
CA ASP A 212 2.39 19.73 -5.87
C ASP A 212 3.36 18.53 -5.98
N ILE A 213 3.65 18.06 -7.20
CA ILE A 213 4.55 16.93 -7.45
C ILE A 213 5.98 17.28 -6.99
N SER A 214 6.69 16.28 -6.45
CA SER A 214 8.00 16.41 -5.81
C SER A 214 8.00 17.14 -4.45
N TYR A 215 6.83 17.31 -3.82
CA TYR A 215 6.70 17.88 -2.48
C TYR A 215 5.94 16.97 -1.49
N PRO A 216 6.19 17.09 -0.18
CA PRO A 216 5.48 16.33 0.85
C PRO A 216 4.21 17.06 1.28
N VAL A 217 3.14 16.95 0.48
CA VAL A 217 1.92 17.77 0.63
C VAL A 217 0.62 16.98 0.84
N SER A 218 0.66 15.66 0.72
CA SER A 218 -0.55 14.84 0.79
C SER A 218 -0.84 14.38 2.23
N GLY A 219 -2.03 13.80 2.43
CA GLY A 219 -2.36 13.07 3.64
C GLY A 219 -1.83 11.64 3.69
N GLY A 220 -0.69 11.38 3.04
CA GLY A 220 0.03 10.10 3.03
C GLY A 220 -0.15 9.27 1.76
N CYS A 221 -1.14 9.57 0.91
CA CYS A 221 -1.28 8.97 -0.42
C CYS A 221 -0.10 9.35 -1.34
N ILE A 222 0.06 8.60 -2.44
CA ILE A 222 1.03 8.92 -3.48
C ILE A 222 0.31 9.66 -4.60
N ARG A 223 0.68 10.92 -4.84
CA ARG A 223 0.12 11.70 -5.95
C ARG A 223 1.07 11.65 -7.14
N MET A 224 0.51 11.56 -8.33
CA MET A 224 1.23 11.59 -9.60
C MET A 224 0.59 12.64 -10.50
N HIS A 225 1.33 13.10 -11.51
CA HIS A 225 0.71 13.77 -12.65
C HIS A 225 -0.40 12.90 -13.23
N ASP A 226 -1.57 13.48 -13.53
CA ASP A 226 -2.73 12.68 -13.95
C ASP A 226 -2.46 11.85 -15.20
N VAL A 227 -1.70 12.41 -16.15
CA VAL A 227 -1.25 11.71 -17.36
C VAL A 227 -0.44 10.46 -17.03
N GLU A 228 0.45 10.54 -16.05
CA GLU A 228 1.32 9.45 -15.63
C GLU A 228 0.58 8.42 -14.78
N ALA A 229 -0.38 8.86 -13.97
CA ALA A 229 -1.28 7.95 -13.24
C ALA A 229 -2.07 7.06 -14.21
N ARG A 230 -2.54 7.61 -15.33
CA ARG A 230 -3.17 6.85 -16.42
C ARG A 230 -2.22 5.82 -17.04
N GLN A 231 -0.98 6.19 -17.28
CA GLN A 231 0.04 5.26 -17.80
C GLN A 231 0.32 4.13 -16.81
N LEU A 232 0.60 4.46 -15.55
CA LEU A 232 0.86 3.49 -14.50
C LEU A 232 -0.32 2.53 -14.35
N TYR A 233 -1.55 3.05 -14.36
CA TYR A 233 -2.77 2.26 -14.26
C TYR A 233 -2.86 1.17 -15.34
N GLU A 234 -2.46 1.45 -16.57
CA GLU A 234 -2.46 0.43 -17.63
C GLU A 234 -1.32 -0.58 -17.50
N MET A 235 -0.20 -0.17 -16.88
CA MET A 235 1.00 -0.98 -16.73
C MET A 235 0.91 -2.01 -15.60
N VAL A 236 0.15 -1.73 -14.54
CA VAL A 236 0.14 -2.55 -13.32
C VAL A 236 -1.19 -3.23 -13.07
N GLY A 237 -1.16 -4.42 -12.48
CA GLY A 237 -2.33 -5.23 -12.18
C GLY A 237 -2.75 -5.15 -10.71
N ILE A 238 -3.94 -5.67 -10.40
CA ILE A 238 -4.24 -6.06 -9.02
C ILE A 238 -3.25 -7.16 -8.62
N GLY A 239 -2.75 -7.08 -7.40
CA GLY A 239 -1.71 -7.97 -6.88
C GLY A 239 -0.28 -7.51 -7.17
N THR A 240 -0.07 -6.45 -7.96
CA THR A 240 1.28 -5.88 -8.12
C THR A 240 1.83 -5.43 -6.76
N PRO A 241 3.03 -5.91 -6.34
CA PRO A 241 3.69 -5.45 -5.12
C PRO A 241 3.97 -3.95 -5.14
N VAL A 242 3.73 -3.30 -4.01
CA VAL A 242 4.03 -1.89 -3.77
C VAL A 242 4.97 -1.82 -2.58
N VAL A 243 6.25 -1.59 -2.84
CA VAL A 243 7.30 -1.51 -1.82
C VAL A 243 7.62 -0.05 -1.56
N ILE A 244 7.34 0.43 -0.35
CA ILE A 244 7.54 1.81 0.04
C ILE A 244 8.64 1.88 1.09
N VAL A 245 9.75 2.53 0.74
CA VAL A 245 10.92 2.68 1.60
C VAL A 245 11.15 4.14 1.96
N TYR A 246 11.92 4.34 3.04
CA TYR A 246 12.40 5.64 3.47
C TYR A 246 13.93 5.58 3.53
N GLU A 247 14.57 5.78 2.39
CA GLU A 247 16.02 5.71 2.24
C GLU A 247 16.56 7.11 1.92
N THR A 248 17.23 7.72 2.90
CA THR A 248 17.80 9.08 2.77
C THR A 248 19.17 9.09 2.09
N MET A 249 19.66 7.94 1.63
CA MET A 249 20.90 7.86 0.87
C MET A 249 20.91 6.70 -0.12
N LYS A 250 21.60 6.89 -1.24
CA LYS A 250 21.91 5.80 -2.18
C LYS A 250 23.28 5.99 -2.81
N ILE A 251 23.92 4.89 -3.18
CA ILE A 251 25.17 4.91 -3.94
C ILE A 251 24.85 4.81 -5.43
N ILE A 252 25.46 5.68 -6.21
CA ILE A 252 25.37 5.71 -7.67
C ILE A 252 26.77 5.46 -8.23
N GLU A 253 26.87 4.47 -9.11
CA GLU A 253 28.09 4.20 -9.86
C GLU A 253 28.12 5.06 -11.13
N LYS A 254 29.19 5.86 -11.28
CA LYS A 254 29.50 6.65 -12.47
C LYS A 254 30.80 6.17 -13.08
N SER A 255 31.14 6.65 -14.27
CA SER A 255 32.33 6.21 -15.02
C SER A 255 33.65 6.39 -14.26
N ASP A 256 33.70 7.33 -13.33
CA ASP A 256 34.91 7.74 -12.62
C ASP A 256 34.90 7.39 -11.12
N GLY A 257 33.86 6.70 -10.62
CA GLY A 257 33.76 6.26 -9.23
C GLY A 257 32.34 6.13 -8.71
N LEU A 258 32.23 5.97 -7.39
CA LEU A 258 30.96 5.92 -6.68
C LEU A 258 30.66 7.26 -6.04
N TYR A 259 29.38 7.61 -6.10
CA TYR A 259 28.82 8.83 -5.54
C TYR A 259 27.76 8.47 -4.52
N LEU A 260 27.80 9.10 -3.34
CA LEU A 260 26.70 9.06 -2.39
C LEU A 260 25.76 10.20 -2.71
N LYS A 261 24.53 9.85 -3.09
CA LYS A 261 23.42 10.80 -3.18
C LYS A 261 22.68 10.77 -1.84
N VAL A 262 22.53 11.92 -1.20
CA VAL A 262 21.83 12.11 0.08
C VAL A 262 20.59 12.96 -0.14
N PHE A 263 19.47 12.52 0.42
CA PHE A 263 18.17 13.17 0.31
C PHE A 263 17.79 13.88 1.61
N PRO A 264 17.00 14.96 1.55
CA PRO A 264 16.45 15.60 2.74
C PRO A 264 15.64 14.63 3.61
N ASP A 265 15.85 14.69 4.92
CA ASP A 265 15.14 13.85 5.89
C ASP A 265 13.78 14.47 6.26
N ILE A 266 12.87 14.50 5.30
CA ILE A 266 11.57 15.18 5.39
C ILE A 266 10.66 14.71 6.55
N TYR A 267 10.88 13.50 7.07
CA TYR A 267 10.19 12.93 8.23
C TYR A 267 11.05 12.87 9.50
N ARG A 268 12.28 13.42 9.47
CA ARG A 268 13.22 13.49 10.61
C ARG A 268 13.51 12.13 11.26
N LYS A 269 13.63 11.07 10.45
CA LYS A 269 13.90 9.70 10.93
C LYS A 269 15.38 9.45 11.23
N LYS A 270 16.26 10.39 10.88
CA LYS A 270 17.71 10.39 11.09
C LYS A 270 18.38 9.13 10.53
N THR A 271 17.95 8.71 9.34
CA THR A 271 18.44 7.48 8.69
C THR A 271 19.79 7.67 7.99
N SER A 272 20.31 8.90 7.89
CA SER A 272 21.62 9.16 7.29
C SER A 272 22.78 8.91 8.25
N THR A 273 22.93 7.65 8.69
CA THR A 273 23.95 7.24 9.67
C THR A 273 25.18 6.63 9.00
N GLN A 274 26.31 6.61 9.72
CA GLN A 274 27.52 5.93 9.27
C GLN A 274 27.31 4.42 9.10
N GLU A 275 26.52 3.81 9.96
CA GLU A 275 26.17 2.38 9.89
C GLU A 275 25.42 2.06 8.58
N ASN A 276 24.37 2.82 8.28
CA ASN A 276 23.61 2.63 7.04
C ASN A 276 24.46 2.87 5.80
N PHE A 277 25.35 3.87 5.83
CA PHE A 277 26.31 4.09 4.76
C PHE A 277 27.24 2.88 4.56
N LEU A 278 27.81 2.34 5.65
CA LEU A 278 28.72 1.19 5.57
C LEU A 278 27.99 -0.05 5.03
N GLN A 279 26.74 -0.28 5.44
CA GLN A 279 25.91 -1.36 4.91
C GLN A 279 25.64 -1.19 3.42
N LEU A 280 25.30 0.02 2.98
CA LEU A 280 25.09 0.34 1.57
C LEU A 280 26.37 0.20 0.73
N PHE A 281 27.53 0.47 1.31
CA PHE A 281 28.83 0.39 0.65
C PHE A 281 29.41 -1.04 0.58
N GLU A 282 28.96 -1.96 1.43
CA GLU A 282 29.52 -3.31 1.57
C GLU A 282 29.65 -4.09 0.24
N PRO A 283 28.64 -4.12 -0.65
CA PRO A 283 28.75 -4.78 -1.95
C PRO A 283 29.83 -4.17 -2.85
N PHE A 284 30.05 -2.86 -2.76
CA PHE A 284 31.04 -2.14 -3.55
C PHE A 284 32.46 -2.34 -3.01
N ALA A 285 32.60 -2.41 -1.68
CA ALA A 285 33.86 -2.79 -1.04
C ALA A 285 34.32 -4.17 -1.55
N ALA A 286 33.40 -5.14 -1.59
CA ALA A 286 33.67 -6.48 -2.13
C ALA A 286 34.04 -6.46 -3.63
N ALA A 287 33.50 -5.49 -4.39
CA ALA A 287 33.84 -5.26 -5.79
C ALA A 287 35.16 -4.47 -6.02
N GLY A 288 35.91 -4.18 -4.95
CA GLY A 288 37.24 -3.54 -5.01
C GLY A 288 37.23 -2.01 -4.98
N TYR A 289 36.11 -1.38 -4.63
CA TYR A 289 36.05 0.06 -4.41
C TYR A 289 36.71 0.46 -3.08
N LYS A 290 37.41 1.60 -3.09
CA LYS A 290 38.03 2.19 -1.90
C LYS A 290 37.46 3.57 -1.64
N ILE A 291 37.03 3.79 -0.40
CA ILE A 291 36.54 5.07 0.09
C ILE A 291 37.67 6.11 0.04
N LEU A 292 37.35 7.32 -0.41
CA LEU A 292 38.28 8.44 -0.44
C LEU A 292 38.56 8.99 0.98
N PRO A 293 39.74 9.57 1.25
CA PRO A 293 40.04 10.17 2.56
C PRO A 293 39.03 11.29 2.89
N ASN A 294 38.58 11.36 4.15
CA ASN A 294 37.52 12.24 4.71
C ASN A 294 36.05 11.90 4.34
N PRO A 295 35.56 10.67 4.61
CA PRO A 295 34.18 10.31 4.29
C PRO A 295 33.12 10.87 5.26
N THR A 296 33.47 11.45 6.41
CA THR A 296 32.42 11.77 7.40
C THR A 296 31.68 13.08 7.14
N ASP A 297 32.15 13.94 6.25
CA ASP A 297 31.53 15.24 5.97
C ASP A 297 30.27 15.15 5.09
N PHE A 298 30.02 13.99 4.45
CA PHE A 298 28.88 13.78 3.56
C PHE A 298 27.60 13.28 4.25
N LEU A 299 27.66 12.92 5.54
CA LEU A 299 26.50 12.41 6.30
C LEU A 299 25.71 13.51 7.01
N LYS A 300 25.99 14.78 6.69
CA LYS A 300 25.25 15.90 7.26
C LYS A 300 23.81 15.85 6.78
N GLU A 301 22.90 16.31 7.65
CA GLU A 301 21.54 16.60 7.24
C GLU A 301 21.59 17.67 6.15
N VAL A 302 20.85 17.47 5.08
CA VAL A 302 20.84 18.35 3.92
C VAL A 302 19.43 18.87 3.70
N ASP A 303 19.32 20.17 3.46
CA ASP A 303 18.05 20.80 3.10
C ASP A 303 17.67 20.53 1.63
N GLU A 304 18.67 20.21 0.80
CA GLU A 304 18.53 19.89 -0.62
C GLU A 304 19.27 18.59 -0.96
N ILE A 305 18.91 17.96 -2.07
CA ILE A 305 19.59 16.76 -2.55
C ILE A 305 21.08 17.09 -2.79
N SER A 306 21.97 16.32 -2.16
CA SER A 306 23.41 16.45 -2.38
C SER A 306 23.98 15.19 -3.02
N GLU A 307 25.04 15.36 -3.80
CA GLU A 307 25.76 14.25 -4.41
C GLU A 307 27.26 14.44 -4.24
N THR A 308 27.92 13.49 -3.58
CA THR A 308 29.35 13.59 -3.26
C THR A 308 30.08 12.34 -3.73
N LYS A 309 31.24 12.50 -4.39
CA LYS A 309 32.09 11.38 -4.76
C LYS A 309 32.70 10.75 -3.50
N ILE A 310 32.46 9.47 -3.29
CA ILE A 310 32.85 8.77 -2.04
C ILE A 310 33.94 7.72 -2.24
N ALA A 311 34.06 7.14 -3.44
CA ALA A 311 34.97 6.03 -3.67
C ALA A 311 35.40 5.94 -5.12
N VAL A 312 36.55 5.30 -5.34
CA VAL A 312 37.07 4.94 -6.66
C VAL A 312 37.39 3.47 -6.71
N LYS A 313 37.31 2.86 -7.89
CA LYS A 313 37.72 1.47 -8.08
C LYS A 313 39.23 1.41 -7.91
N SER A 314 39.71 0.52 -7.05
CA SER A 314 41.15 0.29 -6.94
C SER A 314 41.67 -0.14 -8.30
N ASN A 315 42.62 0.59 -8.89
CA ASN A 315 43.42 0.03 -9.98
C ASN A 315 44.19 -1.15 -9.40
N ILE A 316 43.68 -2.37 -9.59
CA ILE A 316 44.51 -3.56 -9.43
C ILE A 316 45.50 -3.49 -10.60
N ALA A 317 46.70 -2.98 -10.34
CA ALA A 317 47.80 -3.18 -11.27
C ALA A 317 47.88 -4.69 -11.56
N PRO A 318 48.05 -5.12 -12.82
CA PRO A 318 48.22 -6.55 -13.10
C PRO A 318 49.37 -7.05 -12.25
N ILE A 319 49.24 -8.27 -11.72
CA ILE A 319 50.34 -8.99 -11.07
C ILE A 319 51.42 -9.22 -12.14
N GLY A 320 52.21 -8.20 -12.41
CA GLY A 320 53.36 -8.17 -13.29
C GLY A 320 54.55 -8.62 -12.47
N LYS A 321 54.87 -9.90 -12.64
CA LYS A 321 55.99 -10.63 -12.06
C LYS A 321 57.20 -9.75 -11.74
N VAL A 322 57.71 -9.88 -10.51
CA VAL A 322 59.10 -9.60 -10.16
C VAL A 322 59.98 -10.34 -11.18
N LYS A 323 60.60 -9.63 -12.11
CA LYS A 323 61.79 -10.14 -12.77
C LYS A 323 62.93 -10.01 -11.76
N LYS A 324 63.25 -11.14 -11.13
CA LYS A 324 64.63 -11.38 -10.70
C LYS A 324 65.43 -11.63 -11.98
N GLU A 325 66.39 -10.75 -12.26
CA GLU A 325 67.70 -11.04 -12.85
C GLU A 325 68.56 -9.78 -12.76
#